data_AF-A0A953QLL0-F1
#
_entry.id   AF-A0A953QLL0-F1
#
_cell.length_a   1.000
_cell.length_b   1.000
_cell.length_c   1.000
_cell.angle_alpha   90.00
_cell.angle_beta   90.00
_cell.angle_gamma   90.00
#
_symmetry.space_group_name_H-M   'P 1'
#
loop_
_entity.id
_entity.type
_entity.pdbx_description
1 polymer ?
#
loop_
_entity_poly.entity_id
_entity_poly.type
_entity_poly.pdbx_seq_one_letter_code
_entity_poly.pdbx_strand_id
1 'polypeptide(L)'
;MNSADRSGVAQDHIYSVWDNLSGDYRVSLVIHGIGTMVYGERDYWPDGSFVTTEWFVLAWIPIIPICSKRISYRQDNPYANFDAGGGYYVYETLGVDRRQALFVYLWFWGVFGPLVIWVNFQDIMSKMIGDENWAAGLCLALTGVTFAAPTLLAPMG
;
A
#
# COMPACT_ATOMS: atom_id res chain seq x y z
N MET A 1 -43.68 5.56 35.71
CA MET A 1 -42.40 5.45 35.00
C MET A 1 -42.14 6.75 34.27
N ASN A 2 -41.18 7.54 34.76
CA ASN A 2 -40.91 8.90 34.27
C ASN A 2 -40.15 8.88 32.93
N SER A 3 -40.36 9.89 32.11
CA SER A 3 -39.70 10.07 30.80
C SER A 3 -38.17 10.08 30.87
N ALA A 4 -37.59 10.44 32.02
CA ALA A 4 -36.14 10.45 32.25
C ALA A 4 -35.51 9.05 32.30
N ASP A 5 -36.28 8.01 32.65
CA ASP A 5 -35.79 6.62 32.73
C ASP A 5 -35.67 5.99 31.32
N ARG A 6 -36.54 6.40 30.39
CA ARG A 6 -36.50 5.96 28.98
C ARG A 6 -35.33 6.58 28.21
N SER A 7 -34.90 7.79 28.55
CA SER A 7 -33.76 8.44 27.89
C SER A 7 -32.43 7.81 28.27
N GLY A 8 -32.28 7.34 29.52
CA GLY A 8 -31.06 6.64 29.97
C GLY A 8 -30.88 5.29 29.26
N VAL A 9 -31.93 4.45 29.26
CA VAL A 9 -31.89 3.14 28.57
C VAL A 9 -31.68 3.29 27.07
N ALA A 10 -32.27 4.31 26.43
CA ALA A 10 -32.07 4.56 25.00
C ALA A 10 -30.64 5.07 24.71
N GLN A 11 -30.07 5.92 25.56
CA GLN A 11 -28.69 6.37 25.43
C GLN A 11 -27.71 5.21 25.61
N ASP A 12 -27.86 4.37 26.63
CA ASP A 12 -26.99 3.22 26.88
C ASP A 12 -27.02 2.20 25.73
N HIS A 13 -28.19 2.03 25.10
CA HIS A 13 -28.34 1.16 23.93
C HIS A 13 -27.75 1.78 22.65
N ILE A 14 -27.71 3.10 22.54
CA ILE A 14 -27.08 3.82 21.43
C ILE A 14 -25.57 3.78 21.59
N TYR A 15 -25.04 4.07 22.78
CA TYR A 15 -23.60 4.02 23.06
C TYR A 15 -23.03 2.61 22.87
N SER A 16 -23.73 1.56 23.31
CA SER A 16 -23.30 0.17 23.07
C SER A 16 -23.35 -0.25 21.59
N VAL A 17 -24.24 0.33 20.77
CA VAL A 17 -24.24 0.12 19.32
C VAL A 17 -23.05 0.83 18.66
N TRP A 18 -22.71 2.05 19.09
CA TRP A 18 -21.53 2.75 18.60
C TRP A 18 -20.21 2.11 19.06
N ASP A 19 -20.16 1.56 20.27
CA ASP A 19 -19.00 0.83 20.78
C ASP A 19 -18.83 -0.51 20.03
N ASN A 20 -19.92 -1.22 19.72
CA ASN A 20 -19.87 -2.40 18.85
C ASN A 20 -19.49 -2.05 17.40
N LEU A 21 -19.88 -0.87 16.89
CA LEU A 21 -19.51 -0.37 15.56
C LEU A 21 -18.08 0.19 15.48
N SER A 22 -17.48 0.57 16.60
CA SER A 22 -16.10 1.07 16.65
C SER A 22 -15.09 0.02 17.12
N GLY A 23 -15.58 -1.10 17.65
CA GLY A 23 -14.78 -2.13 18.31
C GLY A 23 -13.91 -3.01 17.41
N ASP A 24 -14.24 -3.22 16.14
CA ASP A 24 -13.39 -4.09 15.30
C ASP A 24 -13.54 -3.92 13.78
N TYR A 25 -14.20 -2.86 13.32
CA TYR A 25 -14.29 -2.55 11.90
C TYR A 25 -13.35 -1.39 11.58
N ARG A 26 -12.07 -1.70 11.35
CA ARG A 26 -11.24 -0.79 10.55
C ARG A 26 -11.77 -0.83 9.13
N VAL A 27 -12.78 -0.01 8.86
CA VAL A 27 -13.10 0.40 7.50
C VAL A 27 -11.88 1.12 6.98
N SER A 28 -11.01 0.38 6.28
CA SER A 28 -9.95 0.93 5.46
C SER A 28 -10.64 1.80 4.41
N LEU A 29 -10.84 3.06 4.77
CA LEU A 29 -11.50 4.07 3.96
C LEU A 29 -10.51 4.46 2.87
N VAL A 30 -10.36 3.60 1.87
CA VAL A 30 -9.72 3.93 0.60
C VAL A 30 -10.72 4.78 -0.20
N ILE A 31 -10.94 6.02 0.23
CA ILE A 31 -11.63 6.99 -0.62
C ILE A 31 -10.58 7.46 -1.62
N HIS A 32 -10.67 6.98 -2.87
CA HIS A 32 -9.88 7.48 -4.00
C HIS A 32 -8.35 7.46 -3.76
N GLY A 33 -7.83 6.34 -3.26
CA GLY A 33 -6.38 6.13 -3.13
C GLY A 33 -5.71 6.77 -1.91
N ILE A 34 -6.49 7.40 -1.02
CA ILE A 34 -6.03 7.88 0.29
C ILE A 34 -6.53 6.91 1.35
N GLY A 35 -5.63 6.37 2.18
CA GLY A 35 -6.00 5.44 3.25
C GLY A 35 -4.82 4.63 3.77
N THR A 36 -5.08 3.45 4.33
CA THR A 36 -4.03 2.47 4.63
C THR A 36 -4.11 1.29 3.68
N MET A 37 -2.95 0.81 3.25
CA MET A 37 -2.85 -0.38 2.40
C MET A 37 -1.65 -1.22 2.83
N VAL A 38 -1.76 -2.51 2.58
CA VAL A 38 -0.76 -3.50 2.94
C VAL A 38 0.11 -3.77 1.71
N TYR A 39 1.43 -3.64 1.85
CA TYR A 39 2.39 -3.89 0.77
C TYR A 39 3.55 -4.79 1.20
N GLY A 40 3.89 -5.68 0.28
CA GLY A 40 5.02 -6.59 0.36
C GLY A 40 4.74 -7.82 1.23
N GLU A 41 5.36 -8.92 0.88
CA GLU A 41 5.34 -10.16 1.66
C GLU A 41 6.78 -10.54 1.95
N ARG A 42 7.08 -10.86 3.21
CA ARG A 42 8.43 -11.16 3.67
C ARG A 42 8.36 -12.17 4.80
N ASP A 43 9.43 -12.97 4.96
CA ASP A 43 9.60 -13.94 6.03
C ASP A 43 8.40 -14.90 6.12
N TYR A 44 8.29 -15.84 5.17
CA TYR A 44 7.25 -16.86 5.22
C TYR A 44 7.55 -17.88 6.33
N TRP A 45 6.56 -18.13 7.19
CA TRP A 45 6.63 -19.16 8.22
C TRP A 45 6.07 -20.51 7.71
N PRO A 46 6.43 -21.63 8.36
CA PRO A 46 5.94 -22.97 7.99
C PRO A 46 4.42 -23.15 8.12
N ASP A 47 3.74 -22.28 8.86
CA ASP A 47 2.28 -22.23 8.99
C ASP A 47 1.60 -21.52 7.80
N GLY A 48 2.37 -20.97 6.85
CA GLY A 48 1.85 -20.22 5.70
C GLY A 48 1.56 -18.75 6.01
N SER A 49 1.84 -18.29 7.24
CA SER A 49 1.78 -16.87 7.58
C SER A 49 3.03 -16.14 7.06
N PHE A 50 2.89 -14.85 6.80
CA PHE A 50 3.98 -13.99 6.34
C PHE A 50 3.88 -12.61 6.95
N VAL A 51 5.01 -11.91 7.00
CA VAL A 51 5.06 -10.52 7.44
C VAL A 51 4.82 -9.59 6.27
N THR A 52 3.91 -8.66 6.49
CA THR A 52 3.57 -7.60 5.56
C THR A 52 3.65 -6.25 6.26
N THR A 53 3.81 -5.17 5.51
CA THR A 53 3.86 -3.82 6.09
C THR A 53 2.60 -3.05 5.70
N GLU A 54 1.94 -2.48 6.70
CA GLU A 54 0.84 -1.53 6.50
C GLU A 54 1.41 -0.13 6.29
N TRP A 55 0.96 0.52 5.23
CA TRP A 55 1.41 1.82 4.79
C TRP A 55 0.26 2.80 4.83
N PHE A 56 0.57 4.04 5.19
CA PHE A 56 -0.26 5.18 4.83
C PHE A 56 -0.03 5.49 3.35
N VAL A 57 -1.10 5.43 2.57
CA VAL A 57 -1.10 5.59 1.13
C VAL A 57 -1.85 6.86 0.75
N LEU A 58 -1.29 7.60 -0.20
CA LEU A 58 -1.94 8.72 -0.87
C LEU A 58 -1.83 8.52 -2.38
N ALA A 59 -2.95 8.62 -3.09
CA ALA A 59 -3.02 8.35 -4.53
C ALA A 59 -2.31 7.03 -4.94
N TRP A 60 -2.49 5.96 -4.17
CA TRP A 60 -1.86 4.64 -4.39
C TRP A 60 -0.32 4.59 -4.24
N ILE A 61 0.29 5.66 -3.72
CA ILE A 61 1.72 5.70 -3.40
C ILE A 61 1.91 5.49 -1.89
N PRO A 62 2.70 4.48 -1.47
CA PRO A 62 3.01 4.29 -0.06
C PRO A 62 3.93 5.42 0.44
N ILE A 63 3.42 6.26 1.34
CA ILE A 63 4.17 7.40 1.88
C ILE A 63 4.92 6.99 3.15
N ILE A 64 4.21 6.47 4.15
CA ILE A 64 4.77 6.21 5.48
C ILE A 64 4.46 4.77 5.90
N PRO A 65 5.46 3.95 6.26
CA PRO A 65 5.21 2.65 6.85
C PRO A 65 4.72 2.85 8.28
N ILE A 66 3.53 2.33 8.60
CA ILE A 66 2.89 2.49 9.92
C ILE A 66 3.37 1.39 10.86
N CYS A 67 3.19 0.13 10.45
CA CYS A 67 3.57 -1.04 11.23
C CYS A 67 3.73 -2.25 10.32
N SER A 68 4.46 -3.25 10.79
CA SER A 68 4.49 -4.55 10.12
C SER A 68 3.51 -5.49 10.84
N LYS A 69 2.82 -6.35 10.12
CA LYS A 69 1.87 -7.32 10.66
C LYS A 69 2.22 -8.69 10.13
N ARG A 70 2.13 -9.70 10.98
CA ARG A 70 2.15 -11.09 10.52
C ARG A 70 0.72 -11.53 10.24
N ILE A 71 0.45 -11.90 9.00
CA ILE A 71 -0.89 -12.25 8.54
C ILE A 71 -0.93 -13.64 7.90
N SER A 72 -2.09 -14.29 7.92
CA SER A 72 -2.41 -15.46 7.11
C SER A 72 -3.79 -15.28 6.48
N TYR A 73 -3.96 -15.80 5.26
CA TYR A 73 -5.29 -15.88 4.63
C TYR A 73 -6.13 -17.04 5.18
N ARG A 74 -5.51 -17.97 5.89
CA ARG A 74 -6.20 -19.08 6.56
C ARG A 74 -6.21 -18.85 8.07
N GLN A 75 -7.29 -19.31 8.70
CA GLN A 75 -7.41 -19.30 10.15
C GLN A 75 -6.64 -20.50 10.71
N ASP A 76 -5.31 -20.37 10.80
CA ASP A 76 -4.44 -21.43 11.32
C ASP A 76 -4.29 -21.35 12.85
N ASN A 77 -4.62 -20.19 13.45
CA ASN A 77 -4.60 -19.98 14.91
C ASN A 77 -5.94 -19.40 15.42
N PRO A 78 -6.57 -20.01 16.45
CA PRO A 78 -7.81 -19.51 17.04
C PRO A 78 -7.69 -18.16 17.76
N TYR A 79 -6.46 -17.70 18.07
CA TYR A 79 -6.21 -16.40 18.69
C TYR A 79 -5.91 -15.27 17.68
N ALA A 80 -5.96 -15.55 16.38
CA ALA A 80 -5.74 -14.52 15.37
C ALA A 80 -6.99 -13.64 15.20
N ASN A 81 -6.79 -12.33 15.14
CA ASN A 81 -7.88 -11.36 14.94
C ASN A 81 -8.18 -11.21 13.45
N PHE A 82 -9.44 -11.30 13.06
CA PHE A 82 -9.85 -11.17 11.66
C PHE A 82 -10.00 -9.69 11.27
N ASP A 83 -9.19 -9.23 10.33
CA ASP A 83 -9.28 -7.87 9.78
C ASP A 83 -10.23 -7.87 8.59
N ALA A 84 -11.48 -7.44 8.81
CA ALA A 84 -12.50 -7.34 7.77
C ALA A 84 -12.15 -6.34 6.66
N GLY A 85 -11.32 -5.33 6.95
CA GLY A 85 -10.87 -4.34 5.98
C GLY A 85 -9.82 -4.88 5.00
N GLY A 86 -9.07 -5.91 5.41
CA GLY A 86 -8.02 -6.54 4.63
C GLY A 86 -8.33 -7.96 4.13
N GLY A 87 -9.31 -8.64 4.72
CA GLY A 87 -9.68 -10.01 4.37
C GLY A 87 -8.65 -11.07 4.82
N TYR A 88 -7.89 -10.81 5.88
CA TYR A 88 -6.86 -11.71 6.42
C TYR A 88 -6.89 -11.77 7.95
N TYR A 89 -6.26 -12.81 8.51
CA TYR A 89 -6.11 -13.02 9.95
C TYR A 89 -4.76 -12.45 10.42
N VAL A 90 -4.78 -11.56 11.41
CA VAL A 90 -3.60 -10.93 12.01
C VAL A 90 -3.18 -11.70 13.26
N TYR A 91 -1.94 -12.18 13.27
CA TYR A 91 -1.35 -12.95 14.37
C TYR A 91 -0.65 -12.04 15.38
N GLU A 92 0.15 -11.11 14.87
CA GLU A 92 0.93 -10.18 15.68
C GLU A 92 1.21 -8.91 14.89
N THR A 93 1.30 -7.79 15.62
CA THR A 93 1.75 -6.50 15.08
C THR A 93 3.19 -6.28 15.53
N LEU A 94 4.08 -6.13 14.57
CA LEU A 94 5.52 -5.98 14.71
C LEU A 94 5.92 -4.52 14.46
N GLY A 95 7.08 -4.14 15.01
CA GLY A 95 7.72 -2.88 14.62
C GLY A 95 8.07 -2.87 13.13
N VAL A 96 8.08 -1.69 12.51
CA VAL A 96 8.31 -1.53 11.07
C VAL A 96 9.61 -2.21 10.64
N ASP A 97 9.51 -3.18 9.73
CA ASP A 97 10.66 -3.78 9.06
C ASP A 97 11.24 -2.79 8.04
N ARG A 98 12.38 -2.19 8.40
CA ARG A 98 13.08 -1.19 7.58
C ARG A 98 13.60 -1.76 6.26
N ARG A 99 13.88 -3.07 6.19
CA ARG A 99 14.37 -3.72 4.96
C ARG A 99 13.23 -3.89 3.98
N GLN A 100 12.08 -4.33 4.45
CA GLN A 100 10.87 -4.39 3.62
C GLN A 100 10.48 -2.99 3.12
N ALA A 101 10.53 -1.99 4.01
CA ALA A 101 10.27 -0.60 3.64
C ALA A 101 11.21 -0.09 2.54
N LEU A 102 12.51 -0.37 2.67
CA LEU A 102 13.50 0.02 1.66
C LEU A 102 13.22 -0.63 0.30
N PHE A 103 12.90 -1.94 0.27
CA PHE A 103 12.59 -2.63 -0.99
C PHE A 103 11.34 -2.07 -1.68
N VAL A 104 10.29 -1.76 -0.92
CA VAL A 104 9.09 -1.12 -1.46
C VAL A 104 9.43 0.25 -2.05
N TYR A 105 10.17 1.09 -1.32
CA TYR A 105 10.58 2.39 -1.86
C TYR A 105 11.45 2.25 -3.11
N LEU A 106 12.42 1.33 -3.12
CA LEU A 106 13.27 1.10 -4.28
C LEU A 106 12.46 0.65 -5.50
N TRP A 107 11.44 -0.20 -5.30
CA TRP A 107 10.56 -0.61 -6.40
C TRP A 107 9.76 0.57 -6.95
N PHE A 108 9.13 1.37 -6.08
CA PHE A 108 8.39 2.57 -6.49
C PHE A 108 9.31 3.59 -7.18
N TRP A 109 10.51 3.82 -6.65
CA TRP A 109 11.53 4.68 -7.28
C TRP A 109 12.01 4.09 -8.61
N GLY A 110 12.15 2.78 -8.74
CA GLY A 110 12.53 2.12 -9.98
C GLY A 110 11.50 2.29 -11.10
N VAL A 111 10.21 2.33 -10.75
CA VAL A 111 9.11 2.52 -11.72
C VAL A 111 8.88 4.01 -12.03
N PHE A 112 8.73 4.86 -11.02
CA PHE A 112 8.37 6.27 -11.21
C PHE A 112 9.58 7.17 -11.41
N GLY A 113 10.72 6.80 -10.85
CA GLY A 113 11.95 7.58 -10.92
C GLY A 113 12.44 7.88 -12.32
N PRO A 114 12.54 6.88 -13.22
CA PRO A 114 12.91 7.12 -14.61
C PRO A 114 11.95 8.09 -15.32
N LEU A 115 10.65 8.07 -15.00
CA LEU A 115 9.67 9.01 -15.55
C LEU A 115 9.89 10.44 -15.03
N VAL A 116 10.19 10.59 -13.74
CA VAL A 116 10.52 11.91 -13.17
C VAL A 116 11.83 12.45 -13.74
N ILE A 117 12.87 11.61 -13.79
CA ILE A 117 14.15 11.97 -14.40
C ILE A 117 13.94 12.36 -15.85
N TRP A 118 13.13 11.60 -16.60
CA TRP A 118 12.79 11.90 -17.97
C TRP A 118 12.18 13.29 -18.17
N VAL A 119 11.11 13.61 -17.43
CA VAL A 119 10.42 14.91 -17.56
C VAL A 119 11.38 16.05 -17.25
N ASN A 120 12.20 15.92 -16.22
CA ASN A 120 13.20 16.94 -15.86
C ASN A 120 14.39 16.96 -16.84
N PHE A 121 14.73 15.82 -17.44
CA PHE A 121 15.81 15.71 -18.42
C PHE A 121 15.45 16.40 -19.73
N GLN A 122 14.18 16.34 -20.16
CA GLN A 122 13.69 17.09 -21.32
C GLN A 122 13.90 18.61 -21.13
N ASP A 123 13.60 19.15 -19.94
CA ASP A 123 13.81 20.56 -19.60
C ASP A 123 15.29 20.98 -19.58
N ILE A 124 16.19 20.06 -19.24
CA ILE A 124 17.64 20.31 -19.22
C ILE A 124 18.21 20.21 -20.64
N MET A 125 17.75 19.25 -21.44
CA MET A 125 18.18 19.06 -22.83
C MET A 125 17.63 20.14 -23.76
N SER A 126 16.39 20.60 -23.58
CA SER A 126 15.81 21.70 -24.34
C SER A 126 16.61 22.99 -24.14
N LYS A 127 17.09 23.25 -22.92
CA LYS A 127 17.97 24.40 -22.61
C LYS A 127 19.37 24.30 -23.21
N MET A 128 19.91 23.09 -23.41
CA MET A 128 21.24 22.88 -24.00
C MET A 128 21.24 22.77 -25.53
N ILE A 129 20.18 22.23 -26.13
CA ILE A 129 20.11 21.91 -27.57
C ILE A 129 19.21 22.87 -28.35
N GLY A 130 18.31 23.60 -27.69
CA GLY A 130 17.47 24.62 -28.32
C GLY A 130 16.33 24.08 -29.20
N ASP A 131 16.27 22.77 -29.44
CA ASP A 131 15.20 22.11 -30.19
C ASP A 131 14.54 21.00 -29.35
N GLU A 132 13.36 21.33 -28.82
CA GLU A 132 12.55 20.53 -27.91
C GLU A 132 12.04 19.22 -28.57
N ASN A 133 11.81 19.23 -29.88
CA ASN A 133 11.24 18.10 -30.62
C ASN A 133 12.25 16.95 -30.80
N TRP A 134 13.53 17.29 -30.97
CA TRP A 134 14.61 16.31 -31.11
C TRP A 134 14.93 15.62 -29.78
N ALA A 135 14.92 16.39 -28.67
CA ALA A 135 15.11 15.85 -27.33
C ALA A 135 13.98 14.89 -26.95
N ALA A 136 12.72 15.26 -27.23
CA ALA A 136 11.57 14.40 -27.00
C ALA A 136 11.63 13.10 -27.83
N GLY A 137 12.07 13.17 -29.09
CA GLY A 137 12.22 12.01 -29.97
C GLY A 137 13.30 11.02 -29.53
N LEU A 138 14.50 11.51 -29.19
CA LEU A 138 15.59 10.66 -28.67
C LEU A 138 15.24 10.01 -27.35
N CYS A 139 14.58 10.78 -26.49
CA CYS A 139 14.03 10.29 -25.26
C CYS A 139 13.08 9.12 -25.59
N LEU A 140 11.99 9.33 -26.34
CA LEU A 140 10.97 8.29 -26.62
C LEU A 140 11.57 6.99 -27.16
N ALA A 141 12.61 7.10 -28.00
CA ALA A 141 13.35 5.95 -28.51
C ALA A 141 14.05 5.14 -27.39
N LEU A 142 14.69 5.80 -26.42
CA LEU A 142 15.38 5.15 -25.29
C LEU A 142 14.39 4.46 -24.33
N THR A 143 13.24 5.06 -24.06
CA THR A 143 12.20 4.44 -23.21
C THR A 143 11.56 3.25 -23.90
N GLY A 144 11.30 3.33 -25.21
CA GLY A 144 10.81 2.19 -25.99
C GLY A 144 11.76 0.98 -25.91
N VAL A 145 13.07 1.21 -25.96
CA VAL A 145 14.09 0.14 -25.83
C VAL A 145 14.09 -0.49 -24.44
N THR A 146 13.88 0.31 -23.38
CA THR A 146 13.87 -0.19 -21.99
C THR A 146 12.63 -1.04 -21.70
N PHE A 147 11.48 -0.70 -22.28
CA PHE A 147 10.26 -1.51 -22.16
C PHE A 147 10.25 -2.76 -23.06
N ALA A 148 11.00 -2.77 -24.17
CA ALA A 148 11.14 -3.93 -25.06
C ALA A 148 12.24 -4.93 -24.63
N ALA A 149 13.21 -4.49 -23.82
CA ALA A 149 14.31 -5.34 -23.36
C ALA A 149 13.86 -6.60 -22.57
N PRO A 150 12.85 -6.55 -21.68
CA PRO A 150 12.36 -7.74 -20.98
C PRO A 150 11.74 -8.77 -21.93
N THR A 151 11.12 -8.33 -23.03
CA THR A 151 10.49 -9.22 -24.02
C THR A 151 11.47 -9.84 -25.02
N LEU A 152 12.65 -9.23 -25.21
CA LEU A 152 13.68 -9.74 -26.13
C LEU A 152 14.65 -10.73 -25.46
N LEU A 153 14.71 -10.76 -24.12
CA LEU A 153 15.57 -11.66 -23.34
C LEU A 153 14.82 -12.86 -22.73
N ALA A 154 13.51 -12.97 -22.95
CA ALA A 154 12.77 -14.18 -22.59
C ALA A 154 13.21 -15.33 -23.53
N PRO A 155 13.78 -16.44 -23.00
CA PRO A 155 14.08 -17.59 -23.84
C PRO A 155 12.77 -18.11 -24.44
N MET A 156 12.71 -18.16 -25.77
CA MET A 156 11.67 -18.87 -26.49
C MET A 156 11.80 -20.36 -26.12
N GLY A 157 10.89 -20.85 -25.28
CA GLY A 157 10.64 -22.27 -25.11
C GLY A 157 9.96 -22.85 -26.35
#